data_AF-A0A7Y5FSD4-F1
#
_entry.id   AF-A0A7Y5FSD4-F1
#
_cell.length_a   1.000
_cell.length_b   1.000
_cell.length_c   1.000
_cell.angle_alpha   90.00
_cell.angle_beta   90.00
_cell.angle_gamma   90.00
#
_symmetry.space_group_name_H-M   'P 1'
#
loop_
_entity.id
_entity.type
_entity.pdbx_description
1 polymer ?
#
loop_
_entity_poly.entity_id
_entity_poly.type
_entity_poly.pdbx_seq_one_letter_code
_entity_poly.pdbx_strand_id
1 'polypeptide(L)'
;MSINDFELTSEDSGSSTGQTNDNLWYKEKIREVTAEGNLKIPTDEVWGYWKVLNSEEYFERLFLDIDQAEKITNETVANHYEEIKRYLERWRERESTGISFAQTHGGYSVTELAGKLNEAYAELKGKRSREEYINAYLRRRKNKSLKSLDPVIKAVLADKVLTYEEKMMVYEAGVKLGLNITETDRYLQEEMVREGDIRDVSSSGNTVKSAENSTATASYKDDERLTIEDLKDSGMIEEYLEGGGKLTGEAWVEFYKKIRQSFAITGISELKKLTEEKGIKQENETGEKRAASRTKSVLEMVFVKGGIFLMGSTNGEYNEEPVHVVTVSDFMIGKYEVTQELWKSLMGNNPSWFTGDDNLPVERVSWYDAVEFCNKLSEKEGLQKVYCVSGDEIKMDTNANGYRLPTEAEWEYAAKGGSKSKGYKY
;
A
#
# COMPACT_ATOMS: atom_id res chain seq x y z
N MET A 1 -15.19 21.41 -57.39
CA MET A 1 -14.43 22.55 -56.85
C MET A 1 -13.96 22.17 -55.46
N SER A 2 -12.72 22.50 -55.17
CA SER A 2 -11.91 22.07 -54.02
C SER A 2 -12.35 22.61 -52.65
N ILE A 3 -11.75 22.03 -51.59
CA ILE A 3 -11.23 22.69 -50.38
C ILE A 3 -12.28 23.25 -49.39
N ASN A 4 -12.22 23.11 -48.05
CA ASN A 4 -11.44 22.33 -47.06
C ASN A 4 -12.21 22.45 -45.70
N ASP A 5 -11.87 21.89 -44.53
CA ASP A 5 -10.75 21.05 -44.06
C ASP A 5 -11.23 20.21 -42.84
N PHE A 6 -10.52 19.13 -42.49
CA PHE A 6 -10.45 18.60 -41.10
C PHE A 6 -9.24 17.68 -40.98
N GLU A 7 -8.24 18.07 -40.18
CA GLU A 7 -6.95 17.37 -40.10
C GLU A 7 -7.07 16.02 -39.39
N LEU A 8 -6.72 14.95 -40.10
CA LEU A 8 -6.31 13.68 -39.50
C LEU A 8 -4.85 13.82 -39.05
N THR A 9 -4.63 14.09 -37.76
CA THR A 9 -3.31 13.90 -37.15
C THR A 9 -3.09 12.40 -36.91
N SER A 10 -2.27 11.78 -37.74
CA SER A 10 -1.89 10.37 -37.64
C SER A 10 -0.55 10.21 -36.90
N GLU A 11 -0.60 10.08 -35.58
CA GLU A 11 0.44 9.51 -34.71
C GLU A 11 -0.32 8.69 -33.65
N ASP A 12 -0.09 7.39 -33.44
CA ASP A 12 1.21 6.73 -33.42
C ASP A 12 1.11 5.24 -33.79
N SER A 13 2.14 4.72 -34.47
CA SER A 13 2.25 3.29 -34.81
C SER A 13 3.62 2.78 -34.41
N GLY A 14 3.75 2.34 -33.15
CA GLY A 14 5.03 1.84 -32.66
C GLY A 14 5.01 1.26 -31.23
N SER A 15 5.58 0.06 -31.12
CA SER A 15 6.08 -0.57 -29.89
C SER A 15 5.07 -1.19 -28.91
N SER A 16 5.49 -2.31 -28.32
CA SER A 16 4.68 -3.24 -27.53
C SER A 16 4.78 -2.97 -26.02
N THR A 17 4.09 -1.93 -25.54
CA THR A 17 4.00 -1.60 -24.08
C THR A 17 2.58 -1.26 -23.61
N GLY A 18 1.54 -1.62 -24.38
CA GLY A 18 0.18 -1.08 -24.21
C GLY A 18 -0.76 -1.79 -23.23
N GLN A 19 -0.35 -2.84 -22.50
CA GLN A 19 -1.29 -3.69 -21.75
C GLN A 19 -1.80 -3.11 -20.42
N THR A 20 -1.20 -2.04 -19.90
CA THR A 20 -1.32 -1.68 -18.48
C THR A 20 -2.07 -0.37 -18.21
N ASN A 21 -1.86 0.68 -19.02
CA ASN A 21 -2.73 1.85 -19.02
C ASN A 21 -4.19 1.48 -19.37
N ASP A 22 -4.38 0.48 -20.24
CA ASP A 22 -5.70 -0.10 -20.53
C ASP A 22 -6.40 -0.63 -19.27
N ASN A 23 -5.65 -1.29 -18.37
CA ASN A 23 -6.18 -1.92 -17.16
C ASN A 23 -6.64 -0.94 -16.08
N LEU A 24 -6.03 0.24 -16.00
CA LEU A 24 -6.43 1.29 -15.05
C LEU A 24 -7.69 2.01 -15.52
N TRP A 25 -7.72 2.40 -16.80
CA TRP A 25 -8.81 3.18 -17.38
C TRP A 25 -10.19 2.48 -17.27
N TYR A 26 -10.29 1.19 -17.60
CA TYR A 26 -11.60 0.52 -17.51
C TYR A 26 -12.04 0.29 -16.06
N LYS A 27 -11.11 0.10 -15.11
CA LYS A 27 -11.44 -0.08 -13.68
C LYS A 27 -12.02 1.19 -13.09
N GLU A 28 -11.46 2.35 -13.45
CA GLU A 28 -12.03 3.65 -13.10
C GLU A 28 -13.43 3.82 -13.70
N LYS A 29 -13.62 3.45 -14.98
CA LYS A 29 -14.94 3.48 -15.63
C LYS A 29 -15.98 2.54 -15.00
N ILE A 30 -15.59 1.35 -14.55
CA ILE A 30 -16.48 0.42 -13.81
C ILE A 30 -16.93 1.05 -12.49
N ARG A 31 -16.04 1.74 -11.77
CA ARG A 31 -16.37 2.44 -10.52
C ARG A 31 -17.35 3.58 -10.74
N GLU A 32 -17.13 4.42 -11.74
CA GLU A 32 -18.06 5.50 -12.13
C GLU A 32 -19.46 4.94 -12.44
N VAL A 33 -19.55 3.95 -13.34
CA VAL A 33 -20.83 3.34 -13.75
C VAL A 33 -21.55 2.69 -12.57
N THR A 34 -20.82 1.99 -11.69
CA THR A 34 -21.43 1.33 -10.53
C THR A 34 -21.90 2.34 -9.47
N ALA A 35 -21.24 3.49 -9.35
CA ALA A 35 -21.66 4.57 -8.45
C ALA A 35 -22.94 5.27 -8.93
N GLU A 36 -23.13 5.45 -10.23
CA GLU A 36 -24.37 6.01 -10.83
C GLU A 36 -25.52 4.99 -10.87
N GLY A 37 -25.22 3.70 -10.72
CA GLY A 37 -26.20 2.61 -10.58
C GLY A 37 -26.95 2.22 -11.86
N ASN A 38 -26.68 2.88 -13.00
CA ASN A 38 -27.24 2.54 -14.31
C ASN A 38 -26.23 2.75 -15.44
N LEU A 39 -25.69 1.65 -15.98
CA LEU A 39 -24.93 1.66 -17.23
C LEU A 39 -25.76 2.21 -18.41
N LYS A 40 -25.15 3.07 -19.22
CA LYS A 40 -25.64 3.51 -20.53
C LYS A 40 -24.47 3.50 -21.51
N ILE A 41 -24.59 2.80 -22.63
CA ILE A 41 -23.51 2.69 -23.62
C ILE A 41 -23.85 3.56 -24.83
N PRO A 42 -23.04 4.60 -25.13
CA PRO A 42 -23.23 5.46 -26.31
C PRO A 42 -23.44 4.68 -27.61
N THR A 43 -24.20 5.26 -28.53
CA THR A 43 -24.53 4.65 -29.84
C THR A 43 -23.39 4.69 -30.84
N ASP A 44 -22.54 5.71 -30.77
CA ASP A 44 -21.72 6.14 -31.90
C ASP A 44 -20.20 6.17 -31.64
N GLU A 45 -19.77 5.90 -30.40
CA GLU A 45 -18.35 5.93 -30.04
C GLU A 45 -17.77 4.52 -29.85
N VAL A 46 -16.69 4.21 -30.56
CA VAL A 46 -15.94 2.94 -30.42
C VAL A 46 -15.00 3.04 -29.22
N TRP A 47 -15.57 3.09 -28.03
CA TRP A 47 -14.81 2.98 -26.77
C TRP A 47 -14.45 1.51 -26.50
N GLY A 48 -13.38 1.31 -25.73
CA GLY A 48 -12.85 -0.02 -25.37
C GLY A 48 -13.75 -0.88 -24.47
N TYR A 49 -15.06 -0.60 -24.36
CA TYR A 49 -16.01 -1.31 -23.51
C TYR A 49 -16.00 -2.84 -23.71
N TRP A 50 -15.79 -3.28 -24.95
CA TRP A 50 -15.68 -4.69 -25.30
C TRP A 50 -14.51 -5.41 -24.61
N LYS A 51 -13.41 -4.71 -24.25
CA LYS A 51 -12.26 -5.31 -23.55
C LYS A 51 -12.67 -5.89 -22.21
N VAL A 52 -13.60 -5.23 -21.53
CA VAL A 52 -14.13 -5.62 -20.21
C VAL A 52 -14.86 -6.97 -20.26
N LEU A 53 -15.52 -7.30 -21.39
CA LEU A 53 -16.15 -8.61 -21.60
C LEU A 53 -15.14 -9.77 -21.68
N ASN A 54 -13.85 -9.47 -21.84
CA ASN A 54 -12.79 -10.47 -21.83
C ASN A 54 -12.24 -10.79 -20.43
N SER A 55 -12.66 -10.07 -19.39
CA SER A 55 -12.19 -10.30 -18.01
C SER A 55 -12.44 -11.75 -17.55
N GLU A 56 -11.55 -12.27 -16.71
CA GLU A 56 -11.79 -13.55 -16.02
C GLU A 56 -12.93 -13.44 -14.99
N GLU A 57 -13.24 -12.23 -14.52
CA GLU A 57 -14.21 -11.97 -13.46
C GLU A 57 -15.57 -11.53 -14.00
N TYR A 58 -16.64 -12.23 -13.61
CA TYR A 58 -18.00 -11.98 -14.13
C TYR A 58 -18.56 -10.60 -13.76
N PHE A 59 -18.13 -10.03 -12.62
CA PHE A 59 -18.55 -8.69 -12.19
C PHE A 59 -18.07 -7.63 -13.19
N GLU A 60 -16.80 -7.68 -13.55
CA GLU A 60 -16.22 -6.76 -14.53
C GLU A 60 -16.98 -6.85 -15.86
N ARG A 61 -17.24 -8.08 -16.37
CA ARG A 61 -18.01 -8.30 -17.63
C ARG A 61 -19.40 -7.65 -17.67
N LEU A 62 -19.99 -7.28 -16.53
CA LEU A 62 -21.27 -6.57 -16.45
C LEU A 62 -21.12 -5.08 -16.05
N PHE A 63 -19.90 -4.54 -16.07
CA PHE A 63 -19.57 -3.21 -15.52
C PHE A 63 -20.08 -3.05 -14.08
N LEU A 64 -19.78 -4.05 -13.25
CA LEU A 64 -20.14 -4.09 -11.83
C LEU A 64 -18.87 -4.11 -10.98
N ASP A 65 -18.82 -3.23 -9.99
CA ASP A 65 -17.77 -3.20 -8.97
C ASP A 65 -18.07 -4.20 -7.84
N ILE A 66 -17.19 -5.18 -7.64
CA ILE A 66 -17.34 -6.20 -6.59
C ILE A 66 -17.15 -5.61 -5.18
N ASP A 67 -16.38 -4.54 -5.04
CA ASP A 67 -16.21 -3.83 -3.76
C ASP A 67 -17.52 -3.12 -3.35
N GLN A 68 -18.47 -2.98 -4.28
CA GLN A 68 -19.80 -2.41 -4.07
C GLN A 68 -20.93 -3.45 -4.17
N ALA A 69 -20.61 -4.75 -4.10
CA ALA A 69 -21.55 -5.85 -4.30
C ALA A 69 -22.81 -5.83 -3.42
N GLU A 70 -22.74 -5.22 -2.22
CA GLU A 70 -23.88 -5.05 -1.33
C GLU A 70 -24.95 -4.09 -1.90
N LYS A 71 -24.54 -3.10 -2.68
CA LYS A 71 -25.44 -2.11 -3.33
C LYS A 71 -26.08 -2.64 -4.61
N ILE A 72 -25.44 -3.60 -5.26
CA ILE A 72 -25.89 -4.13 -6.56
C ILE A 72 -27.17 -4.95 -6.34
N THR A 73 -28.22 -4.70 -7.12
CA THR A 73 -29.48 -5.45 -7.04
C THR A 73 -29.61 -6.46 -8.18
N ASN A 74 -30.61 -7.35 -8.16
CA ASN A 74 -30.91 -8.20 -9.33
C ASN A 74 -31.31 -7.35 -10.55
N GLU A 75 -31.96 -6.20 -10.32
CA GLU A 75 -32.37 -5.24 -11.35
C GLU A 75 -31.14 -4.55 -11.97
N THR A 76 -30.18 -4.11 -11.16
CA THR A 76 -28.89 -3.56 -11.65
C THR A 76 -28.19 -4.53 -12.59
N VAL A 77 -28.10 -5.81 -12.19
CA VAL A 77 -27.48 -6.88 -12.98
C VAL A 77 -28.22 -7.09 -14.32
N ALA A 78 -29.56 -7.11 -14.30
CA ALA A 78 -30.37 -7.27 -15.50
C ALA A 78 -30.29 -6.06 -16.45
N ASN A 79 -30.31 -4.84 -15.91
CA ASN A 79 -30.22 -3.60 -16.68
C ASN A 79 -28.86 -3.50 -17.41
N HIS A 80 -27.77 -3.79 -16.70
CA HIS A 80 -26.42 -3.79 -17.29
C HIS A 80 -26.29 -4.87 -18.38
N TYR A 81 -26.77 -6.08 -18.11
CA TYR A 81 -26.78 -7.17 -19.10
C TYR A 81 -27.52 -6.79 -20.38
N GLU A 82 -28.75 -6.26 -20.28
CA GLU A 82 -29.53 -5.87 -21.47
C GLU A 82 -28.90 -4.69 -22.23
N GLU A 83 -28.27 -3.73 -21.56
CA GLU A 83 -27.60 -2.62 -22.23
C GLU A 83 -26.35 -3.07 -23.01
N ILE A 84 -25.53 -3.95 -22.44
CA ILE A 84 -24.36 -4.52 -23.12
C ILE A 84 -24.80 -5.44 -24.27
N LYS A 85 -25.86 -6.24 -24.05
CA LYS A 85 -26.45 -7.10 -25.08
C LYS A 85 -26.93 -6.28 -26.29
N ARG A 86 -27.63 -5.16 -26.06
CA ARG A 86 -28.02 -4.22 -27.13
C ARG A 86 -26.81 -3.65 -27.87
N TYR A 87 -25.72 -3.32 -27.17
CA TYR A 87 -24.48 -2.88 -27.83
C TYR A 87 -23.91 -3.96 -28.77
N LEU A 88 -23.87 -5.22 -28.32
CA LEU A 88 -23.43 -6.34 -29.18
C LEU A 88 -24.40 -6.60 -30.35
N GLU A 89 -25.71 -6.48 -30.14
CA GLU A 89 -26.72 -6.61 -31.20
C GLU A 89 -26.55 -5.53 -32.30
N ARG A 90 -26.36 -4.25 -31.91
CA ARG A 90 -26.02 -3.16 -32.86
C ARG A 90 -24.77 -3.47 -33.68
N TRP A 91 -23.79 -4.16 -33.09
CA TRP A 91 -22.59 -4.58 -33.82
C TRP A 91 -22.84 -5.71 -34.82
N ARG A 92 -23.70 -6.69 -34.52
CA ARG A 92 -24.10 -7.71 -35.51
C ARG A 92 -24.76 -7.09 -36.75
N GLU A 93 -25.57 -6.04 -36.55
CA GLU A 93 -26.18 -5.28 -37.65
C GLU A 93 -25.11 -4.57 -38.50
N ARG A 94 -24.10 -3.96 -37.88
CA ARG A 94 -22.95 -3.34 -38.59
C ARG A 94 -22.06 -4.36 -39.31
N GLU A 95 -21.91 -5.58 -38.80
CA GLU A 95 -21.23 -6.65 -39.53
C GLU A 95 -21.98 -7.03 -40.81
N SER A 96 -23.32 -7.00 -40.80
CA SER A 96 -24.13 -7.26 -41.99
C SER A 96 -24.01 -6.18 -43.08
N THR A 97 -23.56 -4.97 -42.74
CA THR A 97 -23.26 -3.90 -43.71
C THR A 97 -21.79 -3.88 -44.16
N GLY A 98 -20.98 -4.87 -43.75
CA GLY A 98 -19.61 -5.07 -44.20
C GLY A 98 -18.52 -4.52 -43.28
N ILE A 99 -18.86 -3.99 -42.10
CA ILE A 99 -17.90 -3.49 -41.12
C ILE A 99 -17.57 -4.62 -40.13
N SER A 100 -16.40 -5.25 -40.26
CA SER A 100 -16.01 -6.35 -39.37
C SER A 100 -15.73 -5.89 -37.94
N PHE A 101 -16.38 -6.53 -36.96
CA PHE A 101 -16.10 -6.31 -35.54
C PHE A 101 -14.68 -6.78 -35.20
N ALA A 102 -14.30 -7.99 -35.64
CA ALA A 102 -12.98 -8.56 -35.37
C ALA A 102 -11.81 -7.68 -35.85
N GLN A 103 -11.94 -7.02 -37.01
CA GLN A 103 -10.91 -6.09 -37.52
C GLN A 103 -10.76 -4.81 -36.68
N THR A 104 -11.82 -4.40 -35.98
CA THR A 104 -11.84 -3.17 -35.17
C THR A 104 -11.70 -3.42 -33.66
N HIS A 105 -11.91 -4.67 -33.21
CA HIS A 105 -11.99 -5.09 -31.81
C HIS A 105 -11.01 -6.24 -31.51
N GLY A 106 -9.76 -6.11 -31.96
CA GLY A 106 -8.65 -6.98 -31.53
C GLY A 106 -8.77 -8.47 -31.89
N GLY A 107 -9.55 -8.83 -32.91
CA GLY A 107 -9.74 -10.21 -33.37
C GLY A 107 -10.90 -10.97 -32.71
N TYR A 108 -11.56 -10.40 -31.69
CA TYR A 108 -12.71 -11.04 -31.04
C TYR A 108 -13.96 -11.05 -31.94
N SER A 109 -14.87 -12.01 -31.72
CA SER A 109 -16.16 -12.04 -32.41
C SER A 109 -17.31 -11.60 -31.50
N VAL A 110 -18.34 -10.97 -32.08
CA VAL A 110 -19.55 -10.57 -31.34
C VAL A 110 -20.25 -11.78 -30.68
N THR A 111 -20.17 -12.96 -31.32
CA THR A 111 -20.72 -14.21 -30.78
C THR A 111 -19.95 -14.71 -29.55
N GLU A 112 -18.63 -14.61 -29.54
CA GLU A 112 -17.80 -14.98 -28.39
C GLU A 112 -18.09 -14.07 -27.19
N LEU A 113 -18.06 -12.74 -27.40
CA LEU A 113 -18.32 -11.77 -26.35
C LEU A 113 -19.75 -11.88 -25.78
N ALA A 114 -20.74 -12.19 -26.63
CA ALA A 114 -22.10 -12.49 -26.18
C ALA A 114 -22.15 -13.78 -25.33
N GLY A 115 -21.32 -14.78 -25.63
CA GLY A 115 -21.15 -15.96 -24.78
C GLY A 115 -20.64 -15.59 -23.38
N LYS A 116 -19.53 -14.84 -23.31
CA LYS A 116 -18.92 -14.38 -22.04
C LYS A 116 -19.87 -13.50 -21.20
N LEU A 117 -20.70 -12.69 -21.86
CA LEU A 117 -21.78 -11.89 -21.25
C LEU A 117 -22.89 -12.79 -20.66
N ASN A 118 -23.34 -13.79 -21.42
CA ASN A 118 -24.39 -14.72 -20.97
C ASN A 118 -23.94 -15.56 -19.77
N GLU A 119 -22.68 -15.99 -19.72
CA GLU A 119 -22.06 -16.66 -18.56
C GLU A 119 -22.13 -15.77 -17.31
N ALA A 120 -21.65 -14.52 -17.43
CA ALA A 120 -21.64 -13.58 -16.31
C ALA A 120 -23.05 -13.30 -15.78
N TYR A 121 -24.02 -13.08 -16.67
CA TYR A 121 -25.41 -12.90 -16.26
C TYR A 121 -26.00 -14.16 -15.64
N ALA A 122 -25.69 -15.35 -16.16
CA ALA A 122 -26.17 -16.61 -15.60
C ALA A 122 -25.73 -16.81 -14.15
N GLU A 123 -24.48 -16.45 -13.82
CA GLU A 123 -23.95 -16.52 -12.46
C GLU A 123 -24.50 -15.41 -11.55
N LEU A 124 -24.56 -14.16 -12.02
CA LEU A 124 -24.77 -12.99 -11.16
C LEU A 124 -26.24 -12.53 -11.04
N LYS A 125 -27.16 -13.00 -11.90
CA LYS A 125 -28.59 -12.58 -11.93
C LYS A 125 -29.36 -12.77 -10.62
N GLY A 126 -28.96 -13.74 -9.80
CA GLY A 126 -29.62 -14.06 -8.54
C GLY A 126 -28.78 -13.62 -7.36
N LYS A 127 -29.37 -12.85 -6.42
CA LYS A 127 -28.72 -12.46 -5.16
C LYS A 127 -27.91 -13.60 -4.52
N ARG A 128 -28.50 -14.79 -4.38
CA ARG A 128 -27.83 -15.96 -3.80
C ARG A 128 -26.64 -16.48 -4.62
N SER A 129 -26.78 -16.66 -5.94
CA SER A 129 -25.69 -17.16 -6.78
C SER A 129 -24.55 -16.15 -6.85
N ARG A 130 -24.88 -14.85 -6.86
CA ARG A 130 -23.92 -13.76 -6.73
C ARG A 130 -23.20 -13.76 -5.38
N GLU A 131 -23.90 -13.95 -4.26
CA GLU A 131 -23.28 -14.12 -2.94
C GLU A 131 -22.36 -15.35 -2.89
N GLU A 132 -22.78 -16.48 -3.48
CA GLU A 132 -21.95 -17.69 -3.61
C GLU A 132 -20.69 -17.42 -4.46
N TYR A 133 -20.82 -16.70 -5.58
CA TYR A 133 -19.70 -16.27 -6.42
C TYR A 133 -18.72 -15.36 -5.67
N ILE A 134 -19.20 -14.28 -5.02
CA ILE A 134 -18.33 -13.35 -4.27
C ILE A 134 -17.53 -14.12 -3.23
N ASN A 135 -18.19 -14.99 -2.46
CA ASN A 135 -17.53 -15.83 -1.46
C ASN A 135 -16.48 -16.76 -2.09
N ALA A 136 -16.76 -17.37 -3.25
CA ALA A 136 -15.81 -18.22 -3.95
C ALA A 136 -14.62 -17.42 -4.54
N TYR A 137 -14.87 -16.24 -5.11
CA TYR A 137 -13.85 -15.32 -5.62
C TYR A 137 -12.93 -14.83 -4.51
N LEU A 138 -13.48 -14.28 -3.42
CA LEU A 138 -12.69 -13.78 -2.29
C LEU A 138 -11.82 -14.89 -1.67
N ARG A 139 -12.33 -16.14 -1.59
CA ARG A 139 -11.54 -17.31 -1.20
C ARG A 139 -10.41 -17.62 -2.19
N ARG A 140 -10.67 -17.59 -3.51
CA ARG A 140 -9.63 -17.80 -4.55
C ARG A 140 -8.55 -16.72 -4.49
N ARG A 141 -8.94 -15.44 -4.42
CA ARG A 141 -8.05 -14.29 -4.27
C ARG A 141 -7.17 -14.44 -3.02
N LYS A 142 -7.79 -14.64 -1.84
CA LYS A 142 -7.10 -14.89 -0.58
C LYS A 142 -6.10 -16.05 -0.69
N ASN A 143 -6.51 -17.19 -1.26
CA ASN A 143 -5.61 -18.34 -1.42
C ASN A 143 -4.44 -18.05 -2.39
N LYS A 144 -4.63 -17.22 -3.42
CA LYS A 144 -3.53 -16.74 -4.29
C LYS A 144 -2.58 -15.85 -3.49
N SER A 145 -3.11 -14.87 -2.76
CA SER A 145 -2.33 -13.96 -1.91
C SER A 145 -1.53 -14.69 -0.83
N LEU A 146 -2.12 -15.69 -0.16
CA LEU A 146 -1.42 -16.51 0.85
C LEU A 146 -0.28 -17.34 0.23
N LYS A 147 -0.48 -17.90 -0.98
CA LYS A 147 0.60 -18.58 -1.72
C LYS A 147 1.73 -17.63 -2.13
N SER A 148 1.41 -16.41 -2.56
CA SER A 148 2.41 -15.39 -2.88
C SER A 148 3.15 -14.87 -1.64
N LEU A 149 2.58 -15.02 -0.44
CA LEU A 149 3.20 -14.65 0.83
C LEU A 149 4.14 -15.75 1.38
N ASP A 150 3.91 -17.00 1.01
CA ASP A 150 4.67 -18.19 1.45
C ASP A 150 6.21 -18.05 1.36
N PRO A 151 6.80 -17.50 0.27
CA PRO A 151 8.23 -17.23 0.19
C PRO A 151 8.77 -16.29 1.27
N VAL A 152 7.98 -15.27 1.63
CA VAL A 152 8.37 -14.24 2.62
C VAL A 152 8.36 -14.83 4.02
N ILE A 153 7.33 -15.62 4.34
CA ILE A 153 7.22 -16.31 5.63
C ILE A 153 8.35 -17.32 5.79
N LYS A 154 8.61 -18.16 4.78
CA LYS A 154 9.73 -19.12 4.81
C LYS A 154 11.09 -18.45 5.01
N ALA A 155 11.33 -17.31 4.36
CA ALA A 155 12.56 -16.54 4.56
C ALA A 155 12.70 -16.01 6.00
N VAL A 156 11.61 -15.51 6.57
CA VAL A 156 11.56 -14.99 7.95
C VAL A 156 11.66 -16.09 9.02
N LEU A 157 11.10 -17.27 8.77
CA LEU A 157 11.11 -18.39 9.73
C LEU A 157 12.39 -19.24 9.64
N ALA A 158 13.26 -19.02 8.65
CA ALA A 158 14.45 -19.82 8.37
C ALA A 158 15.40 -19.95 9.58
N ASP A 159 15.64 -18.84 10.29
CA ASP A 159 16.54 -18.78 11.46
C ASP A 159 15.86 -19.21 12.77
N LYS A 160 14.62 -19.73 12.69
CA LYS A 160 13.78 -20.21 13.81
C LYS A 160 13.55 -19.19 14.94
N VAL A 161 13.78 -17.90 14.67
CA VAL A 161 13.50 -16.78 15.58
C VAL A 161 12.73 -15.72 14.79
N LEU A 162 11.53 -15.36 15.24
CA LEU A 162 10.73 -14.31 14.61
C LEU A 162 10.88 -13.01 15.38
N THR A 163 11.53 -12.00 14.79
CA THR A 163 11.66 -10.65 15.37
C THR A 163 10.43 -9.78 15.10
N TYR A 164 10.36 -8.61 15.75
CA TYR A 164 9.27 -7.65 15.55
C TYR A 164 9.29 -7.06 14.14
N GLU A 165 10.49 -6.67 13.68
CA GLU A 165 10.73 -6.11 12.36
C GLU A 165 10.32 -7.11 11.27
N GLU A 166 10.72 -8.38 11.36
CA GLU A 166 10.34 -9.43 10.41
C GLU A 166 8.84 -9.71 10.43
N LYS A 167 8.20 -9.70 11.60
CA LYS A 167 6.74 -9.84 11.72
C LYS A 167 6.02 -8.67 11.03
N MET A 168 6.52 -7.44 11.18
CA MET A 168 5.98 -6.28 10.45
C MET A 168 6.21 -6.39 8.94
N MET A 169 7.33 -6.95 8.47
CA MET A 169 7.57 -7.21 7.04
C MET A 169 6.57 -8.22 6.46
N VAL A 170 6.27 -9.31 7.18
CA VAL A 170 5.24 -10.27 6.77
C VAL A 170 3.86 -9.60 6.68
N TYR A 171 3.54 -8.73 7.63
CA TYR A 171 2.30 -7.93 7.60
C TYR A 171 2.25 -6.97 6.42
N GLU A 172 3.33 -6.26 6.11
CA GLU A 172 3.40 -5.33 4.99
C GLU A 172 3.26 -6.06 3.65
N ALA A 173 3.91 -7.22 3.51
CA ALA A 173 3.77 -8.09 2.35
C ALA A 173 2.34 -8.63 2.21
N GLY A 174 1.70 -9.04 3.31
CA GLY A 174 0.30 -9.48 3.32
C GLY A 174 -0.66 -8.38 2.84
N VAL A 175 -0.52 -7.16 3.36
CA VAL A 175 -1.32 -6.00 2.95
C VAL A 175 -1.12 -5.67 1.46
N LYS A 176 0.12 -5.68 0.96
CA LYS A 176 0.41 -5.50 -0.47
C LYS A 176 -0.20 -6.58 -1.36
N LEU A 177 -0.31 -7.81 -0.85
CA LEU A 177 -1.00 -8.93 -1.52
C LEU A 177 -2.54 -8.88 -1.33
N GLY A 178 -3.09 -7.84 -0.69
CA GLY A 178 -4.52 -7.65 -0.49
C GLY A 178 -5.14 -8.52 0.61
N LEU A 179 -4.34 -8.98 1.57
CA LEU A 179 -4.79 -9.61 2.81
C LEU A 179 -4.90 -8.56 3.91
N ASN A 180 -5.81 -8.74 4.86
CA ASN A 180 -5.76 -7.94 6.10
C ASN A 180 -4.76 -8.53 7.13
N ILE A 181 -4.45 -7.75 8.17
CA ILE A 181 -3.49 -8.13 9.21
C ILE A 181 -3.91 -9.44 9.92
N THR A 182 -5.19 -9.61 10.24
CA THR A 182 -5.72 -10.83 10.90
C THR A 182 -5.58 -12.07 10.03
N GLU A 183 -5.79 -11.95 8.72
CA GLU A 183 -5.59 -13.05 7.78
C GLU A 183 -4.12 -13.44 7.64
N THR A 184 -3.25 -12.42 7.67
CA THR A 184 -1.80 -12.53 7.53
C THR A 184 -1.16 -13.14 8.78
N ASP A 185 -1.46 -12.62 9.99
CA ASP A 185 -0.98 -13.19 11.25
C ASP A 185 -1.44 -14.64 11.42
N ARG A 186 -2.72 -14.94 11.15
CA ARG A 186 -3.22 -16.33 11.25
C ARG A 186 -2.43 -17.29 10.33
N TYR A 187 -2.08 -16.87 9.11
CA TYR A 187 -1.27 -17.71 8.22
C TYR A 187 0.18 -17.84 8.71
N LEU A 188 0.78 -16.75 9.20
CA LEU A 188 2.09 -16.78 9.86
C LEU A 188 2.11 -17.72 11.07
N GLN A 189 1.11 -17.66 11.96
CA GLN A 189 0.98 -18.57 13.10
C GLN A 189 0.80 -20.04 12.64
N GLU A 190 0.02 -20.29 11.60
CA GLU A 190 -0.13 -21.62 11.01
C GLU A 190 1.20 -22.16 10.46
N GLU A 191 2.00 -21.35 9.76
CA GLU A 191 3.32 -21.73 9.27
C GLU A 191 4.35 -21.90 10.39
N MET A 192 4.33 -21.05 11.42
CA MET A 192 5.18 -21.22 12.62
C MET A 192 4.95 -22.57 13.31
N VAL A 193 3.70 -23.04 13.34
CA VAL A 193 3.34 -24.36 13.87
C VAL A 193 3.76 -25.49 12.92
N ARG A 194 3.72 -25.30 11.60
CA ARG A 194 4.18 -26.29 10.59
C ARG A 194 5.70 -26.46 10.62
N GLU A 195 6.44 -25.36 10.70
CA GLU A 195 7.91 -25.33 10.73
C GLU A 195 8.49 -25.89 12.03
N GLY A 196 7.77 -25.77 13.15
CA GLY A 196 8.21 -26.20 14.47
C GLY A 196 9.36 -25.35 15.03
N ASP A 197 9.51 -25.41 16.36
CA ASP A 197 10.60 -24.79 17.14
C ASP A 197 10.85 -23.28 16.91
N ILE A 198 9.88 -22.55 16.33
CA ILE A 198 9.97 -21.09 16.17
C ILE A 198 9.89 -20.39 17.52
N ARG A 199 10.93 -19.64 17.85
CA ARG A 199 10.94 -18.71 18.98
C ARG A 199 10.45 -17.33 18.54
N ASP A 200 9.18 -17.04 18.78
CA ASP A 200 8.64 -15.69 18.66
C ASP A 200 9.25 -14.76 19.72
N VAL A 201 9.95 -13.71 19.27
CA VAL A 201 10.42 -12.59 20.11
C VAL A 201 9.86 -11.24 19.64
N SER A 202 8.94 -11.25 18.66
CA SER A 202 8.23 -10.09 18.13
C SER A 202 7.31 -9.46 19.17
N SER A 203 6.71 -10.28 20.02
CA SER A 203 5.94 -9.84 21.17
C SER A 203 6.87 -9.63 22.37
N SER A 204 6.95 -8.39 22.85
CA SER A 204 7.73 -8.01 24.04
C SER A 204 7.07 -8.51 25.34
N GLY A 205 7.01 -9.84 25.48
CA GLY A 205 6.61 -10.55 26.70
C GLY A 205 5.24 -11.20 26.66
N ASN A 206 5.08 -12.30 25.92
CA ASN A 206 4.20 -13.39 26.36
C ASN A 206 4.65 -14.76 25.83
N THR A 207 5.15 -15.61 26.72
CA THR A 207 5.41 -17.03 26.43
C THR A 207 4.09 -17.79 26.26
N VAL A 208 3.73 -18.12 25.02
CA VAL A 208 2.76 -19.20 24.76
C VAL A 208 3.51 -20.52 24.80
N LYS A 209 3.07 -21.43 25.69
CA LYS A 209 3.71 -22.73 25.89
C LYS A 209 3.39 -23.68 24.75
N SER A 210 4.39 -24.50 24.41
CA SER A 210 4.30 -25.68 23.54
C SER A 210 3.07 -26.55 23.79
N ALA A 211 2.46 -27.03 22.70
CA ALA A 211 1.63 -28.22 22.68
C ALA A 211 2.23 -29.20 21.65
N GLU A 212 2.60 -30.40 22.13
CA GLU A 212 3.32 -31.41 21.34
C GLU A 212 2.38 -32.25 20.45
N ASN A 213 3.00 -32.98 19.51
CA ASN A 213 2.47 -34.14 18.78
C ASN A 213 1.49 -33.89 17.61
N SER A 214 2.03 -33.91 16.39
CA SER A 214 1.81 -35.09 15.52
C SER A 214 2.98 -35.27 14.54
N THR A 215 3.37 -36.53 14.30
CA THR A 215 4.50 -36.87 13.43
C THR A 215 4.09 -36.95 11.96
N ALA A 216 4.69 -36.11 11.11
CA ALA A 216 4.66 -36.29 9.65
C ALA A 216 6.08 -36.11 9.09
N THR A 217 6.80 -37.21 8.86
CA THR A 217 8.11 -37.18 8.22
C THR A 217 7.98 -36.91 6.73
N ALA A 218 8.32 -35.70 6.30
CA ALA A 218 8.48 -35.33 4.90
C ALA A 218 9.94 -34.97 4.62
N SER A 219 10.72 -35.91 4.07
CA SER A 219 12.08 -35.62 3.60
C SER A 219 12.02 -34.98 2.21
N TYR A 220 12.43 -33.72 2.10
CA TYR A 220 12.67 -33.05 0.82
C TYR A 220 14.12 -32.56 0.73
N LYS A 221 14.61 -32.39 -0.50
CA LYS A 221 16.04 -32.23 -0.84
C LYS A 221 16.42 -30.76 -0.95
N ASP A 222 17.71 -30.46 -0.74
CA ASP A 222 18.34 -29.13 -0.61
C ASP A 222 18.26 -28.17 -1.83
N ASP A 223 17.39 -28.37 -2.82
CA ASP A 223 17.50 -27.76 -4.17
C ASP A 223 16.37 -26.77 -4.57
N GLU A 224 15.59 -26.23 -3.64
CA GLU A 224 14.61 -25.16 -3.93
C GLU A 224 15.02 -23.80 -3.32
N ARG A 225 15.92 -23.11 -4.04
CA ARG A 225 16.17 -21.66 -3.83
C ARG A 225 15.25 -20.86 -4.74
N LEU A 226 14.50 -19.92 -4.15
CA LEU A 226 13.70 -18.94 -4.88
C LEU A 226 14.51 -18.24 -5.98
N THR A 227 14.01 -18.31 -7.21
CA THR A 227 14.58 -17.66 -8.38
C THR A 227 13.87 -16.34 -8.68
N ILE A 228 14.46 -15.53 -9.57
CA ILE A 228 13.83 -14.29 -10.04
C ILE A 228 12.57 -14.58 -10.88
N GLU A 229 12.48 -15.75 -11.49
CA GLU A 229 11.32 -16.16 -12.29
C GLU A 229 10.13 -16.50 -11.38
N ASP A 230 10.35 -17.18 -10.25
CA ASP A 230 9.31 -17.45 -9.24
C ASP A 230 8.68 -16.16 -8.66
N LEU A 231 9.45 -15.06 -8.66
CA LEU A 231 8.98 -13.72 -8.21
C LEU A 231 8.28 -12.91 -9.30
N LYS A 232 8.46 -13.26 -10.58
CA LYS A 232 7.66 -12.70 -11.69
C LYS A 232 6.31 -13.41 -11.75
N ASP A 233 6.32 -14.74 -11.72
CA ASP A 233 5.13 -15.58 -11.82
C ASP A 233 4.15 -15.40 -10.63
N SER A 234 4.63 -14.86 -9.51
CA SER A 234 3.80 -14.48 -8.36
C SER A 234 3.05 -13.15 -8.52
N GLY A 235 3.35 -12.36 -9.56
CA GLY A 235 2.80 -11.03 -9.82
C GLY A 235 3.41 -9.89 -8.98
N MET A 236 4.40 -10.17 -8.12
CA MET A 236 4.96 -9.19 -7.18
C MET A 236 5.77 -8.05 -7.83
N ILE A 237 6.09 -8.16 -9.12
CA ILE A 237 6.98 -7.25 -9.85
C ILE A 237 6.23 -6.38 -10.88
N GLU A 238 5.06 -6.81 -11.35
CA GLU A 238 4.40 -6.21 -12.53
C GLU A 238 3.94 -4.76 -12.31
N GLU A 239 3.41 -4.42 -11.14
CA GLU A 239 2.91 -3.07 -10.83
C GLU A 239 4.04 -2.02 -10.62
N TYR A 240 5.30 -2.49 -10.46
CA TYR A 240 6.45 -1.62 -10.15
C TYR A 240 7.40 -1.36 -11.34
N LEU A 241 7.23 -2.03 -12.48
CA LEU A 241 8.05 -1.78 -13.67
C LEU A 241 7.66 -0.51 -14.43
N GLU A 242 6.52 0.12 -14.07
CA GLU A 242 5.87 1.16 -14.88
C GLU A 242 5.89 2.55 -14.24
N GLY A 243 6.19 2.63 -12.94
CA GLY A 243 5.96 3.83 -12.13
C GLY A 243 6.92 5.02 -12.36
N GLY A 244 7.94 4.90 -13.23
CA GLY A 244 8.83 6.01 -13.65
C GLY A 244 9.64 6.75 -12.57
N GLY A 245 9.40 6.49 -11.28
CA GLY A 245 9.99 7.15 -10.12
C GLY A 245 11.05 6.29 -9.45
N LYS A 246 12.23 6.86 -9.18
CA LYS A 246 13.41 6.12 -8.68
C LYS A 246 13.20 5.53 -7.28
N LEU A 247 12.95 4.23 -7.22
CA LEU A 247 13.63 3.33 -6.29
C LEU A 247 14.38 2.31 -7.16
N THR A 248 15.70 2.50 -7.32
CA THR A 248 16.51 1.67 -8.21
C THR A 248 16.53 0.22 -7.72
N GLY A 249 16.72 -0.75 -8.62
CA GLY A 249 16.92 -2.15 -8.23
C GLY A 249 18.08 -2.35 -7.26
N GLU A 250 19.04 -1.41 -7.24
CA GLU A 250 20.10 -1.32 -6.24
C GLU A 250 19.57 -1.08 -4.82
N ALA A 251 18.50 -0.32 -4.61
CA ALA A 251 17.90 -0.10 -3.29
C ALA A 251 17.23 -1.37 -2.74
N TRP A 252 16.53 -2.14 -3.57
CA TRP A 252 15.99 -3.45 -3.21
C TRP A 252 17.10 -4.49 -3.00
N VAL A 253 18.16 -4.45 -3.81
CA VAL A 253 19.35 -5.30 -3.62
C VAL A 253 20.12 -4.90 -2.36
N GLU A 254 20.19 -3.63 -1.96
CA GLU A 254 20.78 -3.19 -0.69
C GLU A 254 19.89 -3.53 0.52
N PHE A 255 18.56 -3.49 0.38
CA PHE A 255 17.62 -4.02 1.37
C PHE A 255 17.85 -5.53 1.60
N TYR A 256 17.92 -6.31 0.51
CA TYR A 256 18.21 -7.75 0.58
C TYR A 256 19.65 -8.05 1.04
N LYS A 257 20.65 -7.23 0.69
CA LYS A 257 22.02 -7.32 1.22
C LYS A 257 22.10 -6.99 2.71
N LYS A 258 21.29 -6.04 3.22
CA LYS A 258 21.19 -5.75 4.66
C LYS A 258 20.63 -6.94 5.42
N ILE A 259 19.54 -7.55 4.92
CA ILE A 259 19.03 -8.83 5.43
C ILE A 259 20.16 -9.88 5.45
N ARG A 260 20.95 -9.96 4.37
CA ARG A 260 22.03 -10.94 4.22
C ARG A 260 23.36 -10.61 4.93
N GLN A 261 23.54 -9.41 5.48
CA GLN A 261 24.73 -9.06 6.28
C GLN A 261 24.61 -9.51 7.73
N SER A 262 23.38 -9.80 8.18
CA SER A 262 23.07 -10.30 9.53
C SER A 262 23.35 -11.80 9.72
N PHE A 263 23.37 -12.58 8.62
CA PHE A 263 23.45 -14.04 8.65
C PHE A 263 24.69 -14.56 7.90
N ALA A 264 25.48 -15.38 8.58
CA ALA A 264 26.73 -15.94 8.06
C ALA A 264 26.48 -17.18 7.18
N ILE A 265 27.47 -17.54 6.33
CA ILE A 265 27.56 -18.76 5.48
C ILE A 265 26.73 -18.65 4.18
N THR A 266 27.22 -18.89 2.94
CA THR A 266 28.58 -19.03 2.38
C THR A 266 28.56 -18.45 0.95
N GLY A 267 29.70 -17.88 0.49
CA GLY A 267 29.80 -17.23 -0.84
C GLY A 267 30.83 -16.09 -0.92
N ILE A 268 31.40 -15.70 0.22
CA ILE A 268 32.37 -14.61 0.37
C ILE A 268 33.61 -14.77 -0.54
N SER A 269 34.04 -16.00 -0.84
CA SER A 269 35.22 -16.29 -1.66
C SER A 269 35.10 -15.86 -3.14
N GLU A 270 33.88 -15.89 -3.69
CA GLU A 270 33.64 -15.55 -5.10
C GLU A 270 33.37 -14.06 -5.29
N LEU A 271 32.69 -13.44 -4.32
CA LEU A 271 32.50 -11.99 -4.27
C LEU A 271 33.79 -11.21 -3.96
N LYS A 272 34.72 -11.79 -3.17
CA LYS A 272 36.04 -11.17 -2.94
C LYS A 272 36.88 -11.09 -4.21
N LYS A 273 36.90 -12.13 -5.05
CA LYS A 273 37.56 -12.08 -6.37
C LYS A 273 37.02 -10.92 -7.22
N LEU A 274 35.69 -10.78 -7.31
CA LEU A 274 35.03 -9.73 -8.09
C LEU A 274 35.22 -8.30 -7.56
N THR A 275 35.58 -8.13 -6.28
CA THR A 275 35.84 -6.81 -5.67
C THR A 275 37.33 -6.44 -5.67
N GLU A 276 38.23 -7.41 -5.51
CA GLU A 276 39.68 -7.20 -5.69
C GLU A 276 40.01 -6.84 -7.15
N GLU A 277 39.30 -7.41 -8.13
CA GLU A 277 39.43 -7.03 -9.56
C GLU A 277 38.87 -5.63 -9.90
N LYS A 278 38.10 -4.98 -9.01
CA LYS A 278 37.45 -3.68 -9.26
C LYS A 278 37.91 -2.52 -8.36
N GLY A 279 38.84 -2.75 -7.43
CA GLY A 279 39.71 -1.70 -6.90
C GLY A 279 39.05 -0.56 -6.11
N ILE A 280 37.97 -0.81 -5.36
CA ILE A 280 37.33 0.19 -4.49
C ILE A 280 37.75 -0.03 -3.03
N LYS A 281 38.33 0.99 -2.40
CA LYS A 281 38.70 1.00 -0.98
C LYS A 281 37.59 1.60 -0.12
N GLN A 282 37.37 1.04 1.07
CA GLN A 282 36.54 1.65 2.11
C GLN A 282 37.31 2.75 2.85
N GLU A 283 36.63 3.85 3.20
CA GLU A 283 37.09 4.81 4.21
C GLU A 283 36.21 4.70 5.47
N ASN A 284 36.84 4.82 6.64
CA ASN A 284 36.22 4.51 7.94
C ASN A 284 35.71 5.75 8.68
N GLU A 285 34.62 5.54 9.42
CA GLU A 285 34.30 6.08 10.75
C GLU A 285 35.17 7.24 11.31
N THR A 286 34.83 8.50 10.98
CA THR A 286 35.15 9.67 11.82
C THR A 286 34.03 10.72 11.82
N GLY A 287 32.93 10.46 12.56
CA GLY A 287 31.77 11.36 12.65
C GLY A 287 31.42 11.89 14.06
N GLU A 288 31.70 11.13 15.12
CA GLU A 288 31.07 11.35 16.45
C GLU A 288 31.62 12.51 17.31
N LYS A 289 32.40 13.46 16.75
CA LYS A 289 33.00 14.56 17.54
C LYS A 289 32.80 15.94 16.94
N ARG A 290 31.54 16.32 16.68
CA ARG A 290 31.18 17.70 16.29
C ARG A 290 29.74 18.16 16.64
N ALA A 291 29.28 17.86 17.86
CA ALA A 291 27.99 18.34 18.37
C ALA A 291 28.02 18.78 19.85
N ALA A 292 29.05 19.53 20.25
CA ALA A 292 29.24 20.01 21.63
C ALA A 292 29.37 21.54 21.72
N SER A 293 28.34 22.26 21.27
CA SER A 293 28.08 23.66 21.62
C SER A 293 26.64 24.04 21.23
N ARG A 294 25.65 23.43 21.89
CA ARG A 294 24.24 23.85 21.77
C ARG A 294 23.83 24.60 23.03
N THR A 295 23.37 25.83 22.85
CA THR A 295 22.50 26.51 23.81
C THR A 295 21.35 25.57 24.17
N LYS A 296 20.97 25.49 25.44
CA LYS A 296 19.85 24.64 25.88
C LYS A 296 18.59 25.05 25.11
N SER A 297 18.02 24.11 24.35
CA SER A 297 16.77 24.34 23.61
C SER A 297 15.64 24.70 24.59
N VAL A 298 14.72 25.55 24.12
CA VAL A 298 13.61 26.08 24.91
C VAL A 298 12.52 25.02 25.13
N LEU A 299 12.39 24.05 24.22
CA LEU A 299 11.45 22.93 24.33
C LEU A 299 12.21 21.63 24.62
N GLU A 300 11.80 20.86 25.63
CA GLU A 300 12.41 19.55 25.91
C GLU A 300 11.92 18.52 24.89
N MET A 301 12.78 18.19 23.92
CA MET A 301 12.50 17.23 22.85
C MET A 301 13.15 15.87 23.13
N VAL A 302 12.44 14.77 22.81
CA VAL A 302 12.92 13.39 22.91
C VAL A 302 13.18 12.82 21.51
N PHE A 303 14.31 12.15 21.33
CA PHE A 303 14.61 11.41 20.10
C PHE A 303 13.78 10.12 20.04
N VAL A 304 13.00 9.99 18.97
CA VAL A 304 12.23 8.80 18.65
C VAL A 304 12.89 8.10 17.47
N LYS A 305 13.46 6.92 17.73
CA LYS A 305 14.04 6.07 16.68
C LYS A 305 12.90 5.53 15.81
N GLY A 306 12.95 5.85 14.52
CA GLY A 306 12.00 5.42 13.50
C GLY A 306 11.93 3.90 13.37
N GLY A 307 10.86 3.42 12.75
CA GLY A 307 10.54 2.02 12.67
C GLY A 307 9.22 1.76 11.96
N ILE A 308 8.84 0.49 11.90
CA ILE A 308 7.61 0.01 11.29
C ILE A 308 6.66 -0.39 12.42
N PHE A 309 5.37 -0.04 12.34
CA PHE A 309 4.38 -0.42 13.33
C PHE A 309 2.98 -0.61 12.73
N LEU A 310 2.09 -1.21 13.51
CA LEU A 310 0.66 -1.24 13.21
C LEU A 310 -0.02 0.02 13.72
N MET A 311 -0.56 0.82 12.80
CA MET A 311 -1.37 2.01 13.09
C MET A 311 -2.86 1.63 13.20
N GLY A 312 -3.62 2.31 14.08
CA GLY A 312 -5.05 2.07 14.30
C GLY A 312 -5.39 0.97 15.33
N SER A 313 -6.67 0.58 15.38
CA SER A 313 -7.26 -0.33 16.37
C SER A 313 -8.40 -1.19 15.79
N THR A 314 -8.46 -2.49 16.12
CA THR A 314 -9.60 -3.38 15.78
C THR A 314 -10.74 -3.34 16.79
N ASN A 315 -10.60 -2.52 17.83
CA ASN A 315 -11.54 -2.40 18.96
C ASN A 315 -11.88 -0.93 19.24
N GLY A 316 -11.58 -0.04 18.29
CA GLY A 316 -11.74 1.42 18.40
C GLY A 316 -13.03 1.93 17.76
N GLU A 317 -13.08 3.22 17.48
CA GLU A 317 -14.09 3.82 16.61
C GLU A 317 -13.85 3.48 15.12
N TYR A 318 -14.86 3.64 14.27
CA TYR A 318 -14.80 3.27 12.85
C TYR A 318 -13.67 3.98 12.07
N ASN A 319 -13.24 5.16 12.50
CA ASN A 319 -12.11 5.92 11.94
C ASN A 319 -10.73 5.44 12.44
N GLU A 320 -10.66 4.51 13.39
CA GLU A 320 -9.42 3.82 13.79
C GLU A 320 -9.17 2.53 12.99
N GLU A 321 -10.11 2.15 12.12
CA GLU A 321 -10.03 0.99 11.24
C GLU A 321 -9.75 1.38 9.77
N PRO A 322 -9.09 0.51 8.97
CA PRO A 322 -8.49 -0.76 9.37
C PRO A 322 -7.09 -0.58 9.97
N VAL A 323 -6.70 -1.53 10.84
CA VAL A 323 -5.30 -1.64 11.29
C VAL A 323 -4.39 -1.91 10.09
N HIS A 324 -3.36 -1.09 9.90
CA HIS A 324 -2.47 -1.13 8.75
C HIS A 324 -1.01 -0.87 9.13
N VAL A 325 -0.08 -1.28 8.27
CA VAL A 325 1.36 -1.11 8.50
C VAL A 325 1.81 0.29 8.08
N VAL A 326 2.53 0.98 8.97
CA VAL A 326 3.10 2.31 8.71
C VAL A 326 4.58 2.33 9.08
N THR A 327 5.40 2.96 8.23
CA THR A 327 6.82 3.22 8.51
C THR A 327 7.01 4.71 8.82
N VAL A 328 7.69 5.01 9.93
CA VAL A 328 8.10 6.37 10.30
C VAL A 328 9.62 6.48 10.35
N SER A 329 10.16 7.60 9.86
CA SER A 329 11.59 7.94 9.93
C SER A 329 12.04 8.24 11.36
N ASP A 330 13.33 8.49 11.59
CA ASP A 330 13.80 9.05 12.86
C ASP A 330 13.28 10.49 13.03
N PHE A 331 12.75 10.84 14.20
CA PHE A 331 12.26 12.19 14.51
C PHE A 331 12.51 12.61 15.96
N MET A 332 12.21 13.87 16.26
CA MET A 332 12.17 14.43 17.61
C MET A 332 10.73 14.82 17.92
N ILE A 333 10.22 14.51 19.11
CA ILE A 333 8.90 14.96 19.58
C ILE A 333 9.01 15.68 20.92
N GLY A 334 8.10 16.60 21.21
CA GLY A 334 8.01 17.24 22.52
C GLY A 334 7.76 16.19 23.61
N LYS A 335 8.54 16.23 24.69
CA LYS A 335 8.40 15.30 25.83
C LYS A 335 7.06 15.46 26.55
N TYR A 336 6.54 16.69 26.53
CA TYR A 336 5.28 17.11 27.10
C TYR A 336 4.55 17.98 26.07
N GLU A 337 3.27 18.21 26.32
CA GLU A 337 2.47 19.22 25.63
C GLU A 337 3.08 20.62 25.80
N VAL A 338 2.81 21.54 24.88
CA VAL A 338 3.31 22.92 24.95
C VAL A 338 2.69 23.62 26.16
N THR A 339 3.52 24.07 27.10
CA THR A 339 3.06 24.73 28.32
C THR A 339 2.59 26.16 28.08
N GLN A 340 1.74 26.67 28.96
CA GLN A 340 1.29 28.06 28.95
C GLN A 340 2.45 29.04 29.11
N GLU A 341 3.49 28.72 29.90
CA GLU A 341 4.71 29.53 29.99
C GLU A 341 5.39 29.69 28.62
N LEU A 342 5.64 28.56 27.95
CA LEU A 342 6.34 28.53 26.67
C LEU A 342 5.55 29.29 25.60
N TRP A 343 4.22 29.06 25.55
CA TRP A 343 3.32 29.78 24.67
C TRP A 343 3.37 31.29 24.89
N LYS A 344 3.19 31.77 26.13
CA LYS A 344 3.29 33.19 26.49
C LYS A 344 4.63 33.80 26.03
N SER A 345 5.73 33.07 26.22
CA SER A 345 7.10 33.51 25.88
C SER A 345 7.39 33.68 24.37
N LEU A 346 6.47 33.21 23.51
CA LEU A 346 6.60 33.18 22.04
C LEU A 346 5.48 33.94 21.33
N MET A 347 4.24 33.77 21.80
CA MET A 347 3.03 34.33 21.20
C MET A 347 2.58 35.63 21.87
N GLY A 348 3.07 35.93 23.08
CA GLY A 348 2.75 37.16 23.82
C GLY A 348 1.36 37.19 24.47
N ASN A 349 0.61 36.09 24.46
CA ASN A 349 -0.72 35.96 25.05
C ASN A 349 -0.89 34.63 25.82
N ASN A 350 -2.06 34.41 26.44
CA ASN A 350 -2.50 33.10 26.93
C ASN A 350 -3.99 32.91 26.62
N PRO A 351 -4.36 32.05 25.66
CA PRO A 351 -5.76 31.80 25.30
C PRO A 351 -6.49 30.83 26.25
N SER A 352 -5.72 30.11 27.08
CA SER A 352 -6.17 29.03 27.95
C SER A 352 -7.28 29.46 28.92
N TRP A 353 -8.27 28.59 29.06
CA TRP A 353 -9.32 28.67 30.08
C TRP A 353 -8.83 28.15 31.44
N PHE A 354 -8.13 27.02 31.45
CA PHE A 354 -7.59 26.40 32.66
C PHE A 354 -6.27 27.06 33.03
N THR A 355 -6.32 28.03 33.94
CA THR A 355 -5.16 28.84 34.35
C THR A 355 -4.86 28.66 35.84
N GLY A 356 -3.60 28.90 36.23
CA GLY A 356 -3.18 28.91 37.63
C GLY A 356 -1.75 28.42 37.87
N ASP A 357 -1.29 27.48 37.05
CA ASP A 357 0.10 26.99 36.99
C ASP A 357 0.60 27.15 35.55
N ASP A 358 1.78 27.74 35.41
CA ASP A 358 2.42 28.04 34.12
C ASP A 358 2.90 26.76 33.38
N ASN A 359 3.03 25.64 34.10
CA ASN A 359 3.39 24.33 33.56
C ASN A 359 2.19 23.56 32.96
N LEU A 360 0.96 24.06 33.09
CA LEU A 360 -0.20 23.46 32.43
C LEU A 360 -0.06 23.54 30.90
N PRO A 361 -0.63 22.59 30.14
CA PRO A 361 -0.70 22.70 28.70
C PRO A 361 -1.49 23.96 28.29
N VAL A 362 -1.10 24.54 27.15
CA VAL A 362 -1.89 25.60 26.50
C VAL A 362 -3.08 24.97 25.78
N GLU A 363 -4.27 25.50 26.03
CA GLU A 363 -5.49 25.09 25.33
C GLU A 363 -6.28 26.29 24.82
N ARG A 364 -7.36 26.03 24.05
CA ARG A 364 -8.08 27.01 23.22
C ARG A 364 -7.23 27.71 22.16
N VAL A 365 -6.22 27.00 21.65
CA VAL A 365 -5.48 27.32 20.44
C VAL A 365 -6.11 26.60 19.24
N SER A 366 -6.16 27.24 18.08
CA SER A 366 -6.50 26.57 16.82
C SER A 366 -5.27 25.88 16.21
N TRP A 367 -5.51 25.03 15.21
CA TRP A 367 -4.43 24.43 14.42
C TRP A 367 -3.54 25.49 13.75
N TYR A 368 -4.13 26.60 13.29
CA TYR A 368 -3.39 27.73 12.70
C TYR A 368 -2.47 28.42 13.71
N ASP A 369 -2.95 28.64 14.94
CA ASP A 369 -2.13 29.23 16.01
C ASP A 369 -0.95 28.30 16.37
N ALA A 370 -1.17 26.98 16.37
CA ALA A 370 -0.13 25.99 16.63
C ALA A 370 0.92 25.92 15.50
N VAL A 371 0.50 26.09 14.24
CA VAL A 371 1.38 26.25 13.07
C VAL A 371 2.23 27.51 13.18
N GLU A 372 1.63 28.65 13.57
CA GLU A 372 2.37 29.90 13.77
C GLU A 372 3.37 29.76 14.93
N PHE A 373 2.98 29.13 16.04
CA PHE A 373 3.86 28.81 17.17
C PHE A 373 5.07 27.97 16.74
N CYS A 374 4.87 26.92 15.95
CA CYS A 374 5.95 26.07 15.45
C CYS A 374 6.96 26.87 14.61
N ASN A 375 6.47 27.75 13.73
CA ASN A 375 7.32 28.64 12.94
C ASN A 375 8.09 29.65 13.81
N LYS A 376 7.44 30.31 14.78
CA LYS A 376 8.12 31.25 15.68
C LYS A 376 9.15 30.58 16.59
N LEU A 377 8.87 29.36 17.08
CA LEU A 377 9.83 28.57 17.85
C LEU A 377 11.04 28.20 16.98
N SER A 378 10.82 27.84 15.71
CA SER A 378 11.89 27.60 14.74
C SER A 378 12.75 28.85 14.53
N GLU A 379 12.13 30.01 14.28
CA GLU A 379 12.84 31.29 14.12
C GLU A 379 13.62 31.69 15.38
N LYS A 380 13.04 31.50 16.58
CA LYS A 380 13.70 31.77 17.88
C LYS A 380 14.95 30.92 18.11
N GLU A 381 14.98 29.69 17.58
CA GLU A 381 16.14 28.79 17.67
C GLU A 381 17.05 28.83 16.42
N GLY A 382 16.76 29.69 15.44
CA GLY A 382 17.56 29.82 14.21
C GLY A 382 17.41 28.66 13.22
N LEU A 383 16.29 27.93 13.29
CA LEU A 383 15.92 26.84 12.38
C LEU A 383 15.08 27.36 11.21
N GLN A 384 14.99 26.57 10.15
CA GLN A 384 14.13 26.87 8.99
C GLN A 384 12.66 26.72 9.36
N LYS A 385 11.81 27.65 8.91
CA LYS A 385 10.35 27.49 9.03
C LYS A 385 9.89 26.29 8.20
N VAL A 386 9.07 25.44 8.81
CA VAL A 386 8.50 24.25 8.16
C VAL A 386 7.23 24.61 7.39
N TYR A 387 6.43 25.56 7.89
CA TYR A 387 5.18 25.96 7.25
C TYR A 387 5.34 27.26 6.45
N CYS A 388 4.96 27.23 5.18
CA CYS A 388 4.79 28.40 4.33
C CYS A 388 3.30 28.75 4.22
N VAL A 389 2.93 29.94 4.69
CA VAL A 389 1.55 30.45 4.64
C VAL A 389 1.44 31.47 3.51
N SER A 390 0.47 31.29 2.61
CA SER A 390 0.21 32.17 1.46
C SER A 390 -1.29 32.36 1.27
N GLY A 391 -1.83 33.45 1.82
CA GLY A 391 -3.28 33.59 1.96
C GLY A 391 -3.83 32.48 2.86
N ASP A 392 -4.88 31.81 2.40
CA ASP A 392 -5.49 30.67 3.10
C ASP A 392 -4.77 29.33 2.86
N GLU A 393 -3.74 29.30 2.00
CA GLU A 393 -2.97 28.09 1.69
C GLU A 393 -1.78 27.91 2.64
N ILE A 394 -1.66 26.73 3.24
CA ILE A 394 -0.53 26.35 4.11
C ILE A 394 0.17 25.12 3.53
N LYS A 395 1.45 25.29 3.17
CA LYS A 395 2.32 24.24 2.63
C LYS A 395 3.41 23.89 3.64
N MET A 396 3.80 22.62 3.67
CA MET A 396 4.86 22.11 4.54
C MET A 396 6.11 21.80 3.70
N ASP A 397 7.26 22.39 4.03
CA ASP A 397 8.56 21.93 3.53
C ASP A 397 9.06 20.80 4.41
N THR A 398 9.02 19.57 3.88
CA THR A 398 9.48 18.35 4.55
C THR A 398 11.01 18.28 4.71
N ASN A 399 11.76 19.16 4.05
CA ASN A 399 13.23 19.23 4.14
C ASN A 399 13.71 20.26 5.17
N ALA A 400 12.82 21.14 5.64
CA ALA A 400 13.14 22.14 6.65
C ALA A 400 13.42 21.49 8.01
N ASN A 401 14.45 21.99 8.71
CA ASN A 401 14.92 21.43 9.98
C ASN A 401 14.23 22.01 11.24
N GLY A 402 13.12 22.72 11.08
CA GLY A 402 12.40 23.38 12.16
C GLY A 402 11.38 22.51 12.89
N TYR A 403 10.67 23.15 13.82
CA TYR A 403 9.55 22.58 14.54
C TYR A 403 8.30 22.53 13.66
N ARG A 404 7.51 21.47 13.84
CA ARG A 404 6.20 21.28 13.26
C ARG A 404 5.33 20.42 14.19
N LEU A 405 4.05 20.35 13.91
CA LEU A 405 3.19 19.33 14.49
C LEU A 405 3.68 17.94 14.00
N PRO A 406 3.57 16.89 14.84
CA PRO A 406 3.79 15.52 14.38
C PRO A 406 2.73 15.15 13.33
N THR A 407 3.04 14.22 12.44
CA THR A 407 1.99 13.52 11.69
C THR A 407 1.21 12.62 12.64
N GLU A 408 0.00 12.22 12.26
CA GLU A 408 -0.82 11.28 13.06
C GLU A 408 -0.06 9.98 13.33
N ALA A 409 0.62 9.44 12.31
CA ALA A 409 1.48 8.26 12.43
C ALA A 409 2.68 8.46 13.38
N GLU A 410 3.34 9.61 13.35
CA GLU A 410 4.44 9.91 14.28
C GLU A 410 3.94 10.06 15.72
N TRP A 411 2.79 10.71 15.91
CA TRP A 411 2.18 10.88 17.21
C TRP A 411 1.76 9.52 17.79
N GLU A 412 1.07 8.69 17.01
CA GLU A 412 0.63 7.37 17.44
C GLU A 412 1.81 6.43 17.72
N TYR A 413 2.83 6.42 16.85
CA TYR A 413 4.05 5.65 17.07
C TYR A 413 4.75 6.06 18.38
N ALA A 414 4.89 7.38 18.62
CA ALA A 414 5.47 7.89 19.86
C ALA A 414 4.61 7.52 21.10
N ALA A 415 3.28 7.65 21.02
CA ALA A 415 2.34 7.33 22.08
C ALA A 415 2.35 5.82 22.44
N LYS A 416 2.47 4.94 21.43
CA LYS A 416 2.69 3.49 21.60
C LYS A 416 4.07 3.16 22.22
N GLY A 417 4.98 4.14 22.35
CA GLY A 417 6.34 3.97 22.89
C GLY A 417 7.43 3.71 21.85
N GLY A 418 7.11 3.87 20.57
CA GLY A 418 7.98 3.63 19.41
C GLY A 418 8.56 2.22 19.38
N SER A 419 9.80 2.11 18.90
CA SER A 419 10.63 0.88 18.93
C SER A 419 10.93 0.34 20.34
N LYS A 420 10.47 1.01 21.41
CA LYS A 420 10.54 0.54 22.80
C LYS A 420 9.17 0.18 23.38
N SER A 421 8.14 0.04 22.53
CA SER A 421 6.80 -0.33 22.95
C SER A 421 6.76 -1.65 23.73
N LYS A 422 5.90 -1.69 24.75
CA LYS A 422 5.58 -2.88 25.53
C LYS A 422 4.11 -3.29 25.36
N GLY A 423 3.54 -3.02 24.18
CA GLY A 423 2.12 -3.20 23.92
C GLY A 423 1.25 -2.16 24.61
N TYR A 424 1.73 -0.91 24.72
CA TYR A 424 0.95 0.19 25.29
C TYR A 424 -0.25 0.51 24.40
N LYS A 425 -1.41 0.65 25.03
CA LYS A 425 -2.56 1.38 24.48
C LYS A 425 -2.50 2.80 25.04
N TYR A 426 -2.71 3.78 24.17
CA TYR A 426 -2.71 5.21 24.45
C TYR A 426 -4.16 5.70 24.55
#